data_AF-A0A7W1RAX0-F1
#
_entry.id   AF-A0A7W1RAX0-F1
#
_cell.length_a   1.000
_cell.length_b   1.000
_cell.length_c   1.000
_cell.angle_alpha   90.00
_cell.angle_beta   90.00
_cell.angle_gamma   90.00
#
_symmetry.space_group_name_H-M   'P 1'
#
loop_
_entity.id
_entity.type
_entity.pdbx_description
1 polymer ?
#
loop_
_entity_poly.entity_id
_entity_poly.type
_entity_poly.pdbx_seq_one_letter_code
_entity_poly.pdbx_strand_id
1 'polypeptide(L)'
;MSRDPWETLDREGLLEPVAYARHATWQHDQPGCLDDGDLKIREDAGYLSWDQQAKEAEEKYGEQAGVQILYHYWQFLWLAELQRHLEPPTPWGNLGDGLDVFFEMRSRCAAVPEHSVLDDLRVRALGHRTRELLLIRVQNVFFPFQRGDPRHSNWLGTHIPGLTRDADEWAMEQLRTLDYAELASDCGVDANELNGIYDQLLYRGLGIDPAKELFELLDQIRRSRRDRLTGPARLALDYFDAARMIRSWHTRLTNEELPNINEHLGYNGTEYTERHYGTLDVRGNRAVLPVLLEDYGLYPWRVHLIGEGDSEIAALREILEEGHGLTFETLGIAVVDMGGANIPAKAERLLSALRGYANYFLIVFDNEGNTRELIDELVRSKVIEGVSDDRRASFLKQAADAAKQIEDADARQEALQAARQRSHELEQEPGEATEFVLWRESFEADNFTIEDMLSVLRSYAEEASIEGLAMSVEDVEQALAEPKRGPGDPKGIASTILELAERQTEQFRLSKPDFARKLAVFALDNPEHEGQTRPILELAQHLVQLTWADRRLAGELRGR
;
A
#
# COMPACT_ATOMS: atom_id res chain seq x y z
N MET A 1 45.46 -29.09 -17.92
CA MET A 1 44.60 -28.92 -16.72
C MET A 1 43.62 -27.84 -17.07
N SER A 2 42.32 -28.15 -17.13
CA SER A 2 41.28 -27.13 -17.26
C SER A 2 41.31 -26.33 -15.96
N ARG A 3 41.89 -25.13 -16.00
CA ARG A 3 41.95 -24.26 -14.82
C ARG A 3 40.56 -23.68 -14.57
N ASP A 4 40.11 -23.70 -13.33
CA ASP A 4 38.80 -23.18 -12.94
C ASP A 4 38.79 -21.65 -13.04
N PRO A 5 37.83 -21.02 -13.75
CA PRO A 5 37.64 -19.57 -13.77
C PRO A 5 37.61 -18.94 -12.38
N TRP A 6 37.03 -19.60 -11.38
CA TRP A 6 36.92 -19.10 -10.02
C TRP A 6 38.25 -19.14 -9.27
N GLU A 7 39.08 -20.17 -9.51
CA GLU A 7 40.44 -20.22 -8.96
C GLU A 7 41.30 -19.09 -9.54
N THR A 8 41.12 -18.76 -10.82
CA THR A 8 41.80 -17.60 -11.41
C THR A 8 41.36 -16.29 -10.73
N LEU A 9 40.08 -16.12 -10.42
CA LEU A 9 39.62 -14.91 -9.70
C LEU A 9 40.20 -14.81 -8.27
N ASP A 10 40.30 -15.93 -7.55
CA ASP A 10 40.93 -15.99 -6.22
C ASP A 10 42.43 -15.66 -6.30
N ARG A 11 43.15 -16.33 -7.20
CA ARG A 11 44.60 -16.14 -7.39
C ARG A 11 44.96 -14.70 -7.75
N GLU A 12 44.13 -14.05 -8.54
CA GLU A 12 44.37 -12.68 -9.02
C GLU A 12 43.83 -11.60 -8.06
N GLY A 13 43.28 -11.99 -6.92
CA GLY A 13 42.70 -11.06 -5.94
C GLY A 13 41.45 -10.34 -6.45
N LEU A 14 40.80 -10.87 -7.49
CA LEU A 14 39.60 -10.29 -8.07
C LEU A 14 38.34 -10.77 -7.36
N LEU A 15 38.29 -12.00 -6.86
CA LEU A 15 37.18 -12.48 -6.04
C LEU A 15 37.69 -13.55 -5.09
N GLU A 16 38.18 -13.11 -3.94
CA GLU A 16 38.79 -13.98 -2.94
C GLU A 16 37.71 -14.67 -2.08
N PRO A 17 37.74 -15.99 -1.90
CA PRO A 17 36.84 -16.65 -0.95
C PRO A 17 37.09 -16.15 0.47
N VAL A 18 36.14 -16.37 1.37
CA VAL A 18 36.34 -16.07 2.80
C VAL A 18 37.15 -17.16 3.47
N ALA A 19 36.92 -18.41 3.08
CA ALA A 19 37.63 -19.55 3.66
C ALA A 19 37.72 -20.75 2.71
N TYR A 20 38.64 -21.64 3.05
CA TYR A 20 38.78 -22.97 2.45
C TYR A 20 38.42 -24.02 3.50
N ALA A 21 37.51 -24.94 3.18
CA ALA A 21 37.18 -26.08 4.05
C ALA A 21 37.62 -27.38 3.39
N ARG A 22 38.32 -28.26 4.11
CA ARG A 22 38.85 -29.52 3.56
C ARG A 22 37.82 -30.64 3.43
N HIS A 23 36.64 -30.51 4.02
CA HIS A 23 35.57 -31.50 3.93
C HIS A 23 34.20 -30.87 4.13
N ALA A 24 33.15 -31.51 3.60
CA ALA A 24 31.78 -30.97 3.58
C ALA A 24 31.08 -30.85 4.95
N THR A 25 31.63 -31.46 6.00
CA THR A 25 31.05 -31.46 7.35
C THR A 25 31.54 -30.32 8.24
N TRP A 26 32.36 -29.38 7.72
CA TRP A 26 32.91 -28.24 8.45
C TRP A 26 31.86 -27.40 9.21
N GLN A 27 30.65 -27.32 8.66
CA GLN A 27 29.53 -26.58 9.24
C GLN A 27 29.01 -27.12 10.58
N HIS A 28 29.38 -28.34 10.98
CA HIS A 28 28.92 -28.93 12.24
C HIS A 28 29.79 -28.57 13.44
N ASP A 29 31.03 -28.15 13.22
CA ASP A 29 31.98 -27.73 14.26
C ASP A 29 33.01 -26.77 13.68
N GLN A 30 32.57 -25.54 13.39
CA GLN A 30 33.46 -24.52 12.80
C GLN A 30 34.66 -24.20 13.70
N PRO A 31 34.52 -24.01 15.03
CA PRO A 31 35.66 -23.77 15.90
C PRO A 31 36.66 -24.93 15.88
N GLY A 32 36.20 -26.18 16.03
CA GLY A 32 37.09 -27.34 15.96
C GLY A 32 37.79 -27.45 14.60
N CYS A 33 37.07 -27.18 13.50
CA CYS A 33 37.67 -27.17 12.16
C CYS A 33 38.72 -26.06 11.98
N LEU A 34 38.55 -24.89 12.62
CA LEU A 34 39.57 -23.83 12.63
C LEU A 34 40.82 -24.29 13.40
N ASP A 35 40.63 -24.84 14.60
CA ASP A 35 41.72 -25.32 15.46
C ASP A 35 42.52 -26.45 14.80
N ASP A 36 41.83 -27.37 14.11
CA ASP A 36 42.43 -28.51 13.38
C ASP A 36 43.01 -28.13 12.01
N GLY A 37 42.84 -26.86 11.59
CA GLY A 37 43.32 -26.32 10.31
C GLY A 37 42.57 -26.86 9.09
N ASP A 38 41.37 -27.41 9.28
CA ASP A 38 40.49 -27.90 8.22
C ASP A 38 39.56 -26.84 7.66
N LEU A 39 39.30 -25.80 8.44
CA LEU A 39 38.78 -24.52 7.98
C LEU A 39 39.93 -23.51 8.02
N LYS A 40 40.32 -22.95 6.87
CA LYS A 40 41.37 -21.94 6.76
C LYS A 40 40.78 -20.63 6.27
N ILE A 41 40.93 -19.56 7.06
CA ILE A 41 40.50 -18.23 6.66
C ILE A 41 41.45 -17.69 5.58
N ARG A 42 40.89 -17.20 4.47
CA ARG A 42 41.65 -16.75 3.29
C ARG A 42 42.56 -15.56 3.60
N GLU A 43 42.18 -14.72 4.55
CA GLU A 43 42.98 -13.55 4.97
C GLU A 43 44.26 -13.95 5.70
N ASP A 44 44.18 -15.01 6.51
CA ASP A 44 45.32 -15.51 7.28
C ASP A 44 46.24 -16.38 6.42
N ALA A 45 45.66 -17.22 5.57
CA ALA A 45 46.39 -18.22 4.80
C ALA A 45 46.93 -17.70 3.45
N GLY A 46 46.39 -16.60 2.93
CA GLY A 46 46.64 -16.17 1.55
C GLY A 46 46.03 -17.12 0.52
N TYR A 47 46.37 -16.92 -0.77
CA TYR A 47 45.93 -17.83 -1.83
C TYR A 47 46.53 -19.23 -1.65
N LEU A 48 45.66 -20.24 -1.67
CA LEU A 48 46.04 -21.65 -1.69
C LEU A 48 45.58 -22.26 -3.01
N SER A 49 46.44 -23.04 -3.66
CA SER A 49 46.04 -23.77 -4.88
C SER A 49 44.93 -24.77 -4.54
N TRP A 50 43.84 -24.73 -5.30
CA TRP A 50 42.66 -25.56 -5.04
C TRP A 50 42.98 -27.05 -5.28
N ASP A 51 43.79 -27.35 -6.29
CA ASP A 51 44.32 -28.71 -6.56
C ASP A 51 45.16 -29.24 -5.40
N GLN A 52 45.98 -28.38 -4.78
CA GLN A 52 46.79 -28.76 -3.63
C GLN A 52 45.91 -29.02 -2.40
N GLN A 53 44.93 -28.15 -2.14
CA GLN A 53 43.99 -28.37 -1.05
C GLN A 53 43.18 -29.66 -1.26
N ALA A 54 42.79 -29.97 -2.50
CA ALA A 54 42.05 -31.20 -2.81
C ALA A 54 42.88 -32.44 -2.49
N LYS A 55 44.18 -32.45 -2.84
CA LYS A 55 45.09 -33.54 -2.49
C LYS A 55 45.29 -33.66 -0.99
N GLU A 56 45.50 -32.55 -0.28
CA GLU A 56 45.63 -32.54 1.18
C GLU A 56 44.36 -33.08 1.87
N ALA A 57 43.18 -32.74 1.35
CA ALA A 57 41.90 -33.25 1.84
C ALA A 57 41.77 -34.76 1.58
N GLU A 58 42.09 -35.22 0.38
CA GLU A 58 42.07 -36.63 0.00
C GLU A 58 43.03 -37.47 0.86
N GLU A 59 44.24 -36.98 1.14
CA GLU A 59 45.21 -37.65 2.00
C GLU A 59 44.72 -37.79 3.46
N LYS A 60 44.05 -36.76 4.00
CA LYS A 60 43.60 -36.72 5.39
C LYS A 60 42.26 -37.44 5.62
N TYR A 61 41.34 -37.35 4.66
CA TYR A 61 39.94 -37.76 4.80
C TYR A 61 39.48 -38.83 3.78
N GLY A 62 40.35 -39.22 2.85
CA GLY A 62 40.10 -40.22 1.82
C GLY A 62 39.56 -39.65 0.51
N GLU A 63 39.46 -40.49 -0.53
CA GLU A 63 39.07 -40.13 -1.92
C GLU A 63 37.72 -39.41 -2.06
N GLN A 64 36.85 -39.48 -1.05
CA GLN A 64 35.55 -38.79 -1.04
C GLN A 64 35.61 -37.37 -0.44
N ALA A 65 36.78 -36.95 0.03
CA ALA A 65 36.98 -35.62 0.60
C ALA A 65 36.94 -34.56 -0.50
N GLY A 66 35.95 -33.66 -0.41
CA GLY A 66 35.83 -32.51 -1.29
C GLY A 66 36.21 -31.23 -0.56
N VAL A 67 37.17 -30.48 -1.11
CA VAL A 67 37.42 -29.11 -0.67
C VAL A 67 36.23 -28.25 -1.05
N GLN A 68 35.76 -27.46 -0.09
CA GLN A 68 34.76 -26.44 -0.30
C GLN A 68 35.42 -25.06 -0.27
N ILE A 69 35.18 -24.31 -1.33
CA ILE A 69 35.58 -22.91 -1.43
C ILE A 69 34.40 -22.07 -0.95
N LEU A 70 34.58 -21.37 0.17
CA LEU A 70 33.50 -20.70 0.86
C LEU A 70 33.49 -19.22 0.52
N TYR A 71 32.44 -18.81 -0.19
CA TYR A 71 32.15 -17.41 -0.46
C TYR A 71 31.05 -16.91 0.49
N HIS A 72 31.13 -15.63 0.82
CA HIS A 72 30.12 -14.97 1.64
C HIS A 72 29.03 -14.32 0.80
N TYR A 73 27.84 -14.17 1.37
CA TYR A 73 26.68 -13.56 0.72
C TYR A 73 26.95 -12.19 0.10
N TRP A 74 27.66 -11.32 0.82
CA TRP A 74 27.97 -9.95 0.35
C TRP A 74 28.87 -9.91 -0.89
N GLN A 75 29.58 -11.00 -1.20
CA GLN A 75 30.43 -11.09 -2.38
C GLN A 75 29.62 -11.18 -3.68
N PHE A 76 28.33 -11.51 -3.61
CA PHE A 76 27.44 -11.43 -4.77
C PHE A 76 27.25 -10.00 -5.29
N LEU A 77 27.39 -8.98 -4.43
CA LEU A 77 27.32 -7.57 -4.84
C LEU A 77 28.46 -7.25 -5.82
N TRP A 78 29.67 -7.65 -5.46
CA TRP A 78 30.84 -7.46 -6.31
C TRP A 78 30.83 -8.38 -7.53
N LEU A 79 30.47 -9.65 -7.39
CA LEU A 79 30.39 -10.58 -8.52
C LEU A 79 29.49 -10.02 -9.64
N ALA A 80 28.37 -9.40 -9.29
CA ALA A 80 27.48 -8.78 -10.27
C ALA A 80 28.11 -7.56 -10.97
N GLU A 81 28.88 -6.75 -10.26
CA GLU A 81 29.63 -5.64 -10.87
C GLU A 81 30.79 -6.14 -11.73
N LEU A 82 31.56 -7.12 -11.24
CA LEU A 82 32.63 -7.78 -11.96
C LEU A 82 32.11 -8.36 -13.27
N GLN A 83 30.98 -9.06 -13.26
CA GLN A 83 30.36 -9.58 -14.48
C GLN A 83 30.10 -8.48 -15.53
N ARG A 84 29.57 -7.31 -15.12
CA ARG A 84 29.36 -6.17 -16.03
C ARG A 84 30.67 -5.62 -16.59
N HIS A 85 31.71 -5.53 -15.77
CA HIS A 85 33.02 -5.10 -16.22
C HIS A 85 33.71 -6.07 -17.17
N LEU A 86 33.32 -7.34 -17.12
CA LEU A 86 33.79 -8.41 -18.02
C LEU A 86 32.99 -8.49 -19.34
N GLU A 87 31.99 -7.63 -19.59
CA GLU A 87 31.23 -7.57 -20.85
C GLU A 87 31.98 -6.86 -22.02
N PRO A 88 31.80 -7.25 -23.31
CA PRO A 88 30.83 -8.22 -23.80
C PRO A 88 31.18 -9.65 -23.35
N PRO A 89 30.17 -10.54 -23.22
CA PRO A 89 30.31 -11.85 -22.60
C PRO A 89 31.28 -12.71 -23.41
N THR A 90 32.56 -12.64 -23.03
CA THR A 90 33.53 -13.65 -23.44
C THR A 90 33.21 -14.86 -22.55
N PRO A 91 33.09 -16.08 -23.11
CA PRO A 91 32.80 -17.26 -22.30
C PRO A 91 33.77 -17.34 -21.12
N TRP A 92 33.22 -17.46 -19.90
CA TRP A 92 34.01 -17.55 -18.65
C TRP A 92 35.04 -18.68 -18.70
N GLY A 93 34.85 -19.68 -19.58
CA GLY A 93 35.82 -20.76 -19.80
C GLY A 93 37.24 -20.28 -20.12
N ASN A 94 37.42 -19.14 -20.79
CA ASN A 94 38.75 -18.61 -21.10
C ASN A 94 39.42 -17.91 -19.91
N LEU A 95 38.65 -17.57 -18.86
CA LEU A 95 39.19 -17.01 -17.62
C LEU A 95 40.03 -18.06 -16.87
N GLY A 96 39.72 -19.34 -17.04
CA GLY A 96 40.54 -20.44 -16.51
C GLY A 96 42.00 -20.33 -16.95
N ASP A 97 42.24 -19.99 -18.21
CA ASP A 97 43.60 -19.92 -18.78
C ASP A 97 44.43 -18.73 -18.26
N GLY A 98 43.81 -17.78 -17.56
CA GLY A 98 44.43 -16.61 -16.94
C GLY A 98 43.90 -15.29 -17.48
N LEU A 99 44.11 -14.20 -16.72
CA LEU A 99 43.61 -12.87 -17.10
C LEU A 99 44.24 -12.35 -18.39
N ASP A 100 45.53 -12.62 -18.63
CA ASP A 100 46.21 -12.20 -19.85
C ASP A 100 45.56 -12.81 -21.10
N VAL A 101 45.28 -14.12 -21.08
CA VAL A 101 44.61 -14.84 -22.18
C VAL A 101 43.18 -14.34 -22.36
N PHE A 102 42.46 -14.12 -21.26
CA PHE A 102 41.11 -13.58 -21.27
C PHE A 102 41.05 -12.17 -21.90
N PHE A 103 41.94 -11.26 -21.49
CA PHE A 103 41.99 -9.89 -22.05
C PHE A 103 42.52 -9.85 -23.48
N GLU A 104 43.43 -10.74 -23.86
CA GLU A 104 43.86 -10.90 -25.25
C GLU A 104 42.68 -11.35 -26.14
N MET A 105 41.86 -12.29 -25.68
CA MET A 105 40.66 -12.71 -26.43
C MET A 105 39.58 -11.63 -26.43
N ARG A 106 39.36 -10.94 -25.32
CA ARG A 106 38.41 -9.82 -25.24
C ARG A 106 38.81 -8.67 -26.16
N SER A 107 40.09 -8.30 -26.20
CA SER A 107 40.60 -7.23 -27.09
C SER A 107 40.56 -7.62 -28.58
N ARG A 108 40.43 -8.91 -28.90
CA ARG A 108 40.10 -9.39 -30.25
C ARG A 108 38.61 -9.30 -30.57
N CYS A 109 37.73 -9.34 -29.57
CA CYS A 109 36.26 -9.30 -29.71
C CYS A 109 35.64 -7.90 -29.52
N ALA A 110 36.31 -7.01 -28.80
CA ALA A 110 35.88 -5.65 -28.50
C ALA A 110 36.98 -4.65 -28.90
N ALA A 111 36.59 -3.41 -29.23
CA ALA A 111 37.56 -2.34 -29.49
C ALA A 111 38.55 -2.21 -28.32
N VAL A 112 39.84 -2.04 -28.66
CA VAL A 112 40.97 -2.02 -27.73
C VAL A 112 40.74 -0.98 -26.62
N PRO A 113 40.73 -1.36 -25.33
CA PRO A 113 40.73 -0.40 -24.24
C PRO A 113 42.06 0.36 -24.19
N GLU A 114 42.03 1.68 -24.07
CA GLU A 114 43.23 2.55 -24.03
C GLU A 114 43.97 2.54 -22.66
N HIS A 115 43.51 1.74 -21.69
CA HIS A 115 44.07 1.65 -20.33
C HIS A 115 44.25 0.21 -19.84
N SER A 116 45.11 0.02 -18.83
CA SER A 116 45.26 -1.23 -18.08
C SER A 116 43.95 -1.58 -17.36
N VAL A 117 43.06 -2.29 -18.04
CA VAL A 117 41.79 -2.79 -17.50
C VAL A 117 42.02 -3.61 -16.22
N LEU A 118 43.16 -4.28 -16.13
CA LEU A 118 43.54 -5.10 -14.99
C LEU A 118 43.80 -4.28 -13.72
N ASP A 119 44.52 -3.16 -13.81
CA ASP A 119 44.81 -2.33 -12.64
C ASP A 119 43.55 -1.64 -12.11
N ASP A 120 42.67 -1.16 -13.00
CA ASP A 120 41.35 -0.62 -12.59
C ASP A 120 40.49 -1.69 -11.92
N LEU A 121 40.47 -2.93 -12.45
CA LEU A 121 39.75 -4.04 -11.83
C LEU A 121 40.31 -4.41 -10.45
N ARG A 122 41.63 -4.41 -10.27
CA ARG A 122 42.26 -4.68 -8.96
C ARG A 122 41.92 -3.60 -7.94
N VAL A 123 41.95 -2.32 -8.34
CA VAL A 123 41.56 -1.20 -7.46
C VAL A 123 40.08 -1.32 -7.05
N ARG A 124 39.19 -1.67 -8.00
CA ARG A 124 37.77 -1.90 -7.70
C ARG A 124 37.57 -3.11 -6.78
N ALA A 125 38.22 -4.24 -7.07
CA ALA A 125 38.15 -5.45 -6.26
C ALA A 125 38.56 -5.16 -4.81
N LEU A 126 39.63 -4.40 -4.59
CA LEU A 126 40.06 -3.98 -3.25
C LEU A 126 39.00 -3.12 -2.53
N GLY A 127 38.42 -2.14 -3.24
CA GLY A 127 37.35 -1.30 -2.70
C GLY A 127 36.07 -2.07 -2.39
N HIS A 128 35.76 -3.12 -3.15
CA HIS A 128 34.66 -4.04 -2.86
C HIS A 128 34.97 -4.95 -1.69
N ARG A 129 36.17 -5.53 -1.63
CA ARG A 129 36.62 -6.39 -0.53
C ARG A 129 36.54 -5.67 0.82
N THR A 130 36.97 -4.42 0.87
CA THR A 130 36.85 -3.59 2.08
C THR A 130 35.38 -3.48 2.53
N ARG A 131 34.46 -3.18 1.61
CA ARG A 131 33.02 -3.12 1.90
C ARG A 131 32.43 -4.47 2.32
N GLU A 132 32.84 -5.56 1.68
CA GLU A 132 32.41 -6.92 2.04
C GLU A 132 32.79 -7.27 3.48
N LEU A 133 34.03 -6.98 3.87
CA LEU A 133 34.53 -7.26 5.22
C LEU A 133 33.83 -6.42 6.28
N LEU A 134 33.58 -5.14 6.00
CA LEU A 134 32.76 -4.28 6.85
C LEU A 134 31.38 -4.90 7.08
N LEU A 135 30.70 -5.31 6.00
CA LEU A 135 29.37 -5.93 6.10
C LEU A 135 29.42 -7.26 6.86
N ILE A 136 30.42 -8.11 6.62
CA ILE A 136 30.62 -9.37 7.36
C ILE A 136 30.80 -9.09 8.86
N ARG A 137 31.54 -8.03 9.23
CA ARG A 137 31.81 -7.73 10.63
C ARG A 137 30.56 -7.37 11.42
N VAL A 138 29.64 -6.67 10.79
CA VAL A 138 28.43 -6.16 11.44
C VAL A 138 27.17 -6.95 11.12
N GLN A 139 27.24 -7.97 10.25
CA GLN A 139 26.05 -8.71 9.83
C GLN A 139 25.31 -9.37 10.98
N ASN A 140 26.02 -10.01 11.91
CA ASN A 140 25.36 -10.72 13.00
C ASN A 140 24.69 -9.74 13.98
N VAL A 141 25.08 -8.46 13.94
CA VAL A 141 24.55 -7.40 14.81
C VAL A 141 23.35 -6.71 14.15
N PHE A 142 23.44 -6.30 12.88
CA PHE A 142 22.38 -5.50 12.24
C PHE A 142 21.48 -6.29 11.30
N PHE A 143 21.99 -7.31 10.61
CA PHE A 143 21.25 -7.99 9.56
C PHE A 143 19.96 -8.69 10.03
N PRO A 144 19.90 -9.31 11.23
CA PRO A 144 18.67 -9.89 11.74
C PRO A 144 17.51 -8.89 11.76
N PHE A 145 17.76 -7.68 12.27
CA PHE A 145 16.79 -6.58 12.38
C PHE A 145 16.36 -6.07 11.00
N GLN A 146 17.27 -6.13 10.01
CA GLN A 146 16.91 -5.76 8.65
C GLN A 146 16.03 -6.79 7.95
N ARG A 147 16.04 -8.06 8.39
CA ARG A 147 15.25 -9.15 7.79
C ARG A 147 13.91 -9.41 8.49
N GLY A 148 13.66 -8.82 9.66
CA GLY A 148 12.36 -8.86 10.35
C GLY A 148 12.51 -8.89 11.87
N ASP A 149 11.39 -8.86 12.60
CA ASP A 149 11.35 -8.95 14.08
C ASP A 149 12.24 -10.11 14.57
N PRO A 150 13.29 -9.88 15.39
CA PRO A 150 14.16 -10.93 15.92
C PRO A 150 13.39 -12.12 16.51
N ARG A 151 12.22 -11.85 17.12
CA ARG A 151 11.35 -12.87 17.76
C ARG A 151 10.61 -13.76 16.76
N HIS A 152 10.47 -13.34 15.50
CA HIS A 152 9.72 -14.04 14.44
C HIS A 152 10.47 -14.15 13.11
N SER A 153 11.68 -13.58 13.03
CA SER A 153 12.56 -13.68 11.88
C SER A 153 12.87 -15.15 11.70
N ASN A 154 12.53 -15.68 10.55
CA ASN A 154 12.78 -17.07 10.20
C ASN A 154 14.29 -17.30 10.02
N TRP A 155 15.06 -17.27 11.12
CA TRP A 155 16.22 -18.16 11.28
C TRP A 155 15.81 -19.64 11.08
N LEU A 156 14.51 -19.93 11.25
CA LEU A 156 13.86 -21.21 10.99
C LEU A 156 13.64 -21.54 9.49
N GLY A 157 14.04 -20.65 8.57
CA GLY A 157 14.01 -20.91 7.14
C GLY A 157 15.17 -21.81 6.73
N THR A 158 14.98 -23.13 6.88
CA THR A 158 15.97 -24.21 6.73
C THR A 158 17.01 -24.26 7.85
N HIS A 159 17.23 -25.46 8.39
CA HIS A 159 18.24 -25.79 9.37
C HIS A 159 19.61 -25.34 8.85
N ILE A 160 20.09 -24.16 9.23
CA ILE A 160 21.51 -23.84 9.18
C ILE A 160 22.08 -24.59 10.39
N PRO A 161 22.87 -25.66 10.22
CA PRO A 161 23.49 -26.33 11.35
C PRO A 161 24.33 -25.31 12.12
N GLY A 162 24.07 -25.15 13.43
CA GLY A 162 24.95 -24.40 14.33
C GLY A 162 24.50 -23.01 14.82
N LEU A 163 23.39 -22.43 14.34
CA LEU A 163 22.89 -21.15 14.89
C LEU A 163 21.68 -21.37 15.81
N THR A 164 21.95 -21.40 17.11
CA THR A 164 21.01 -21.67 18.20
C THR A 164 20.31 -20.39 18.67
N ARG A 165 19.32 -20.52 19.56
CA ARG A 165 18.74 -19.39 20.31
C ARG A 165 19.80 -18.50 20.96
N ASP A 166 20.95 -19.09 21.32
CA ASP A 166 22.07 -18.39 21.93
C ASP A 166 22.68 -17.34 20.97
N ALA A 167 22.57 -17.53 19.65
CA ALA A 167 23.05 -16.55 18.67
C ALA A 167 22.17 -15.30 18.57
N ASP A 168 20.86 -15.44 18.74
CA ASP A 168 19.93 -14.31 18.82
C ASP A 168 20.16 -13.52 20.12
N GLU A 169 20.27 -14.23 21.25
CA GLU A 169 20.59 -13.62 22.55
C GLU A 169 21.97 -12.93 22.51
N TRP A 170 22.97 -13.54 21.86
CA TRP A 170 24.27 -12.92 21.62
C TRP A 170 24.18 -11.66 20.75
N ALA A 171 23.46 -11.70 19.63
CA ALA A 171 23.31 -10.55 18.74
C ALA A 171 22.63 -9.37 19.44
N MET A 172 21.58 -9.66 20.23
CA MET A 172 20.89 -8.67 21.06
C MET A 172 21.79 -8.07 22.14
N GLU A 173 22.68 -8.87 22.73
CA GLU A 173 23.66 -8.38 23.69
C GLU A 173 24.71 -7.51 23.01
N GLN A 174 25.29 -7.96 21.90
CA GLN A 174 26.25 -7.17 21.12
C GLN A 174 25.65 -5.84 20.69
N LEU A 175 24.39 -5.80 20.26
CA LEU A 175 23.74 -4.52 19.94
C LEU A 175 23.77 -3.49 21.08
N ARG A 176 23.77 -3.96 22.34
CA ARG A 176 23.77 -3.10 23.53
C ARG A 176 25.18 -2.78 24.03
N THR A 177 26.10 -3.73 23.90
CA THR A 177 27.41 -3.66 24.58
C THR A 177 28.58 -3.43 23.64
N LEU A 178 28.41 -3.58 22.33
CA LEU A 178 29.48 -3.42 21.35
C LEU A 178 29.96 -1.97 21.32
N ASP A 179 31.28 -1.78 21.39
CA ASP A 179 31.90 -0.49 21.17
C ASP A 179 31.98 -0.22 19.65
N TYR A 180 31.00 0.53 19.14
CA TYR A 180 30.92 0.85 17.72
C TYR A 180 32.06 1.77 17.25
N ALA A 181 32.70 2.51 18.16
CA ALA A 181 33.82 3.38 17.83
C ALA A 181 35.13 2.59 17.73
N GLU A 182 35.36 1.65 18.66
CA GLU A 182 36.47 0.68 18.55
C GLU A 182 36.34 -0.15 17.28
N LEU A 183 35.14 -0.67 16.98
CA LEU A 183 34.89 -1.42 15.75
C LEU A 183 35.15 -0.59 14.49
N ALA A 184 34.75 0.68 14.48
CA ALA A 184 35.00 1.58 13.35
C ALA A 184 36.50 1.83 13.16
N SER A 185 37.23 2.05 14.27
CA SER A 185 38.69 2.17 14.28
C SER A 185 39.39 0.92 13.76
N ASP A 186 38.98 -0.27 14.21
CA ASP A 186 39.52 -1.56 13.75
C ASP A 186 39.30 -1.78 12.26
N CYS A 187 38.15 -1.33 11.77
CA CYS A 187 37.80 -1.37 10.36
C CYS A 187 38.41 -0.23 9.53
N GLY A 188 39.12 0.71 10.16
CA GLY A 188 39.69 1.88 9.51
C GLY A 188 38.66 2.78 8.84
N VAL A 189 37.45 2.86 9.42
CA VAL A 189 36.35 3.69 8.91
C VAL A 189 35.93 4.75 9.92
N ASP A 190 35.55 5.92 9.45
CA ASP A 190 34.85 6.95 10.24
C ASP A 190 33.38 7.11 9.83
N ALA A 191 32.65 8.01 10.51
CA ALA A 191 31.26 8.28 10.21
C ALA A 191 31.01 8.80 8.78
N ASN A 192 31.92 9.62 8.24
CA ASN A 192 31.79 10.15 6.88
C ASN A 192 32.01 9.04 5.84
N GLU A 193 32.96 8.14 6.09
CA GLU A 193 33.19 6.98 5.25
C GLU A 193 32.01 6.02 5.28
N LEU A 194 31.42 5.77 6.46
CA LEU A 194 30.17 4.99 6.56
C LEU A 194 29.02 5.64 5.78
N ASN A 195 28.86 6.97 5.85
CA ASN A 195 27.87 7.69 5.04
C ASN A 195 28.14 7.55 3.54
N GLY A 196 29.40 7.70 3.11
CA GLY A 196 29.79 7.50 1.71
C GLY A 196 29.54 6.07 1.21
N ILE A 197 29.76 5.06 2.06
CA ILE A 197 29.46 3.65 1.74
C ILE A 197 27.94 3.44 1.66
N TYR A 198 27.16 4.03 2.59
CA TYR A 198 25.71 4.00 2.56
C TYR A 198 25.18 4.54 1.22
N ASP A 199 25.59 5.75 0.83
CA ASP A 199 25.18 6.39 -0.42
C ASP A 199 25.53 5.52 -1.63
N GLN A 200 26.76 4.98 -1.68
CA GLN A 200 27.18 4.11 -2.78
C GLN A 200 26.30 2.87 -2.90
N LEU A 201 26.04 2.16 -1.79
CA LEU A 201 25.20 0.96 -1.79
C LEU A 201 23.77 1.30 -2.21
N LEU A 202 23.22 2.39 -1.66
CA LEU A 202 21.90 2.89 -1.99
C LEU A 202 21.77 3.21 -3.48
N TYR A 203 22.62 4.09 -4.02
CA TYR A 203 22.54 4.51 -5.42
C TYR A 203 22.77 3.35 -6.39
N ARG A 204 23.59 2.37 -6.02
CA ARG A 204 23.75 1.13 -6.79
C ARG A 204 22.46 0.32 -6.81
N GLY A 205 21.82 0.12 -5.65
CA GLY A 205 20.51 -0.55 -5.56
C GLY A 205 19.44 0.17 -6.39
N LEU A 206 19.32 1.48 -6.24
CA LEU A 206 18.38 2.33 -6.99
C LEU A 206 18.62 2.27 -8.51
N GLY A 207 19.88 2.23 -8.94
CA GLY A 207 20.24 2.20 -10.35
C GLY A 207 19.89 0.90 -11.06
N ILE A 208 19.69 -0.20 -10.32
CA ILE A 208 19.44 -1.53 -10.88
C ILE A 208 18.04 -2.06 -10.57
N ASP A 209 17.33 -1.45 -9.63
CA ASP A 209 16.01 -1.90 -9.20
C ASP A 209 14.96 -1.65 -10.28
N PRO A 210 14.40 -2.70 -10.91
CA PRO A 210 13.33 -2.54 -11.89
C PRO A 210 12.01 -2.07 -11.26
N ALA A 211 11.87 -2.14 -9.94
CA ALA A 211 10.67 -1.82 -9.19
C ALA A 211 10.88 -0.65 -8.21
N LYS A 212 11.86 0.22 -8.47
CA LYS A 212 12.20 1.36 -7.60
C LYS A 212 11.03 2.29 -7.29
N GLU A 213 10.11 2.49 -8.24
CA GLU A 213 8.89 3.31 -8.07
C GLU A 213 7.86 2.64 -7.14
N LEU A 214 7.96 1.32 -6.96
CA LEU A 214 7.12 0.53 -6.06
C LEU A 214 7.86 0.15 -4.77
N PHE A 215 9.03 0.75 -4.51
CA PHE A 215 9.90 0.35 -3.41
C PHE A 215 9.20 0.43 -2.06
N GLU A 216 8.47 1.52 -1.79
CA GLU A 216 7.77 1.71 -0.50
C GLU A 216 6.79 0.57 -0.25
N LEU A 217 6.04 0.17 -1.28
CA LEU A 217 5.08 -0.93 -1.23
C LEU A 217 5.77 -2.28 -1.05
N LEU A 218 6.85 -2.52 -1.80
CA LEU A 218 7.68 -3.72 -1.65
C LEU A 218 8.27 -3.80 -0.24
N ASP A 219 8.65 -2.67 0.36
CA ASP A 219 9.26 -2.63 1.68
C ASP A 219 8.30 -2.99 2.82
N GLN A 220 6.98 -2.89 2.58
CA GLN A 220 5.94 -3.39 3.49
C GLN A 220 5.76 -4.92 3.43
N ILE A 221 6.26 -5.57 2.38
CA ILE A 221 6.10 -7.01 2.19
C ILE A 221 7.06 -7.77 3.11
N ARG A 222 6.54 -8.84 3.77
CA ARG A 222 7.34 -9.74 4.61
C ARG A 222 8.58 -10.24 3.84
N ARG A 223 9.72 -10.29 4.53
CA ARG A 223 11.01 -10.69 3.93
C ARG A 223 10.95 -12.01 3.16
N SER A 224 10.30 -13.04 3.72
CA SER A 224 10.19 -14.36 3.07
C SER A 224 9.52 -14.35 1.69
N ARG A 225 8.75 -13.29 1.38
CA ARG A 225 8.16 -13.08 0.05
C ARG A 225 9.10 -12.29 -0.84
N ARG A 226 9.79 -11.28 -0.31
CA ARG A 226 10.85 -10.54 -1.01
C ARG A 226 12.05 -11.44 -1.37
N ASP A 227 12.30 -12.49 -0.60
CA ASP A 227 13.31 -13.50 -0.91
C ASP A 227 13.02 -14.33 -2.17
N ARG A 228 11.79 -14.25 -2.70
CA ARG A 228 11.42 -14.88 -3.97
C ARG A 228 11.71 -14.03 -5.19
N LEU A 229 12.15 -12.77 -5.00
CA LEU A 229 12.63 -11.95 -6.09
C LEU A 229 13.84 -12.62 -6.73
N THR A 230 14.02 -12.40 -8.04
CA THR A 230 15.14 -12.96 -8.82
C THR A 230 15.79 -11.86 -9.65
N GLY A 231 17.00 -12.13 -10.16
CA GLY A 231 17.70 -11.23 -11.07
C GLY A 231 17.97 -9.83 -10.46
N PRO A 232 17.82 -8.75 -11.24
CA PRO A 232 18.12 -7.39 -10.78
C PRO A 232 17.33 -6.93 -9.56
N ALA A 233 16.04 -7.31 -9.44
CA ALA A 233 15.22 -6.95 -8.27
C ALA A 233 15.73 -7.58 -6.97
N ARG A 234 16.23 -8.84 -7.05
CA ARG A 234 16.87 -9.47 -5.90
C ARG A 234 18.15 -8.76 -5.52
N LEU A 235 18.99 -8.47 -6.50
CA LEU A 235 20.27 -7.80 -6.27
C LEU A 235 20.06 -6.40 -5.68
N ALA A 236 19.07 -5.65 -6.14
CA ALA A 236 18.69 -4.36 -5.56
C ALA A 236 18.33 -4.47 -4.07
N LEU A 237 17.51 -5.45 -3.72
CA LEU A 237 17.15 -5.73 -2.33
C LEU A 237 18.39 -6.02 -1.46
N ASP A 238 19.39 -6.71 -2.02
CA ASP A 238 20.63 -7.01 -1.31
C ASP A 238 21.49 -5.76 -1.07
N TYR A 239 21.54 -4.85 -2.05
CA TYR A 239 22.13 -3.52 -1.88
C TYR A 239 21.39 -2.70 -0.80
N PHE A 240 20.06 -2.72 -0.81
CA PHE A 240 19.25 -2.00 0.18
C PHE A 240 19.43 -2.56 1.59
N ASP A 241 19.51 -3.87 1.76
CA ASP A 241 19.81 -4.48 3.05
C ASP A 241 21.21 -4.08 3.55
N ALA A 242 22.22 -4.13 2.68
CA ALA A 242 23.57 -3.70 3.01
C ALA A 242 23.61 -2.22 3.40
N ALA A 243 22.93 -1.35 2.65
CA ALA A 243 22.80 0.07 2.96
C ALA A 243 22.16 0.27 4.35
N ARG A 244 21.07 -0.42 4.67
CA ARG A 244 20.43 -0.31 5.99
C ARG A 244 21.31 -0.79 7.15
N MET A 245 22.15 -1.80 6.93
CA MET A 245 23.13 -2.23 7.93
C MET A 245 24.14 -1.13 8.21
N ILE A 246 24.69 -0.51 7.17
CA ILE A 246 25.63 0.61 7.29
C ILE A 246 24.97 1.83 7.93
N ARG A 247 23.73 2.17 7.53
CA ARG A 247 22.91 3.21 8.18
C ARG A 247 22.75 2.95 9.68
N SER A 248 22.42 1.71 10.06
CA SER A 248 22.25 1.34 11.47
C SER A 248 23.55 1.51 12.25
N TRP A 249 24.68 1.13 11.66
CA TRP A 249 25.99 1.32 12.27
C TRP A 249 26.33 2.81 12.42
N HIS A 250 26.15 3.60 11.37
CA HIS A 250 26.34 5.05 11.40
C HIS A 250 25.56 5.68 12.56
N THR A 251 24.25 5.38 12.65
CA THR A 251 23.40 5.91 13.74
C THR A 251 23.88 5.51 15.12
N ARG A 252 24.42 4.30 15.30
CA ARG A 252 25.01 3.89 16.59
C ARG A 252 26.29 4.65 16.92
N LEU A 253 27.08 5.01 15.91
CA LEU A 253 28.32 5.75 16.08
C LEU A 253 28.09 7.24 16.36
N THR A 254 27.12 7.86 15.68
CA THR A 254 26.91 9.33 15.70
C THR A 254 25.69 9.76 16.50
N ASN A 255 24.77 8.85 16.80
CA ASN A 255 23.41 9.15 17.27
C ASN A 255 22.58 10.01 16.30
N GLU A 256 22.98 10.04 15.02
CA GLU A 256 22.27 10.73 13.93
C GLU A 256 21.81 9.71 12.88
N GLU A 257 20.53 9.79 12.51
CA GLU A 257 19.96 8.94 11.47
C GLU A 257 20.26 9.49 10.07
N LEU A 258 20.86 8.66 9.22
CA LEU A 258 20.92 8.95 7.78
C LEU A 258 19.50 8.88 7.19
N PRO A 259 19.23 9.55 6.05
CA PRO A 259 17.95 9.46 5.38
C PRO A 259 17.54 8.00 5.11
N ASN A 260 16.24 7.71 5.06
CA ASN A 260 15.77 6.38 4.68
C ASN A 260 15.84 6.20 3.15
N ILE A 261 15.82 4.95 2.68
CA ILE A 261 15.98 4.62 1.25
C ILE A 261 14.90 5.31 0.38
N ASN A 262 13.67 5.37 0.88
CA ASN A 262 12.56 6.01 0.18
C ASN A 262 12.69 7.54 0.10
N GLU A 263 13.38 8.17 1.05
CA GLU A 263 13.63 9.62 1.02
C GLU A 263 14.57 10.03 -0.12
N HIS A 264 15.38 9.11 -0.65
CA HIS A 264 16.19 9.33 -1.84
C HIS A 264 15.44 9.04 -3.16
N LEU A 265 14.30 8.35 -3.08
CA LEU A 265 13.40 8.10 -4.21
C LEU A 265 12.42 9.26 -4.44
N GLY A 266 12.01 9.93 -3.36
CA GLY A 266 11.15 11.11 -3.39
C GLY A 266 11.92 12.44 -3.47
N TYR A 267 11.22 13.50 -3.89
CA TYR A 267 11.74 14.87 -3.85
C TYR A 267 11.62 15.54 -2.47
N ASN A 268 11.07 14.82 -1.49
CA ASN A 268 10.64 15.39 -0.24
C ASN A 268 11.27 14.58 0.89
N GLY A 269 12.32 15.12 1.53
CA GLY A 269 13.09 14.45 2.58
C GLY A 269 12.31 14.16 3.86
N THR A 270 13.01 13.88 4.95
CA THR A 270 12.47 13.51 6.29
C THR A 270 11.21 14.28 6.72
N GLU A 271 11.17 15.59 6.52
CA GLU A 271 10.02 16.44 6.91
C GLU A 271 8.71 16.04 6.21
N TYR A 272 8.79 15.63 4.94
CA TYR A 272 7.61 15.15 4.22
C TYR A 272 7.18 13.78 4.69
N THR A 273 8.12 12.85 4.91
CA THR A 273 7.82 11.53 5.44
C THR A 273 7.09 11.63 6.78
N GLU A 274 7.57 12.46 7.69
CA GLU A 274 6.91 12.66 9.00
C GLU A 274 5.54 13.34 8.85
N ARG A 275 5.40 14.33 7.96
CA ARG A 275 4.12 15.02 7.73
C ARG A 275 3.08 14.13 7.06
N HIS A 276 3.50 13.33 6.09
CA HIS A 276 2.63 12.48 5.26
C HIS A 276 2.22 11.21 5.98
N TYR A 277 3.17 10.51 6.62
CA TYR A 277 2.92 9.25 7.32
C TYR A 277 2.71 9.41 8.84
N GLY A 278 2.94 10.59 9.40
CA GLY A 278 2.88 10.83 10.85
C GLY A 278 4.06 10.23 11.63
N THR A 279 5.02 9.61 10.94
CA THR A 279 6.18 8.93 11.54
C THR A 279 7.30 8.75 10.52
N LEU A 280 8.55 8.73 10.99
CA LEU A 280 9.72 8.34 10.20
C LEU A 280 9.90 6.82 10.10
N ASP A 281 9.26 6.05 11.00
CA ASP A 281 9.30 4.59 11.00
C ASP A 281 8.25 4.02 10.03
N VAL A 282 8.53 4.14 8.73
CA VAL A 282 7.63 3.72 7.65
C VAL A 282 7.64 2.20 7.42
N ARG A 283 8.82 1.58 7.54
CA ARG A 283 9.06 0.21 7.07
C ARG A 283 8.36 -0.83 7.94
N GLY A 284 7.43 -1.59 7.36
CA GLY A 284 6.71 -2.64 8.08
C GLY A 284 5.76 -2.11 9.15
N ASN A 285 5.57 -0.79 9.22
CA ASN A 285 4.69 -0.16 10.18
C ASN A 285 3.24 -0.27 9.70
N ARG A 286 2.43 -0.98 10.49
CA ARG A 286 1.02 -1.22 10.17
C ARG A 286 0.16 0.03 10.22
N ALA A 287 0.56 1.05 10.98
CA ALA A 287 -0.14 2.33 11.01
C ALA A 287 0.09 3.14 9.73
N VAL A 288 1.20 2.91 9.02
CA VAL A 288 1.55 3.59 7.76
C VAL A 288 0.92 2.92 6.55
N LEU A 289 0.65 1.61 6.64
CA LEU A 289 0.12 0.83 5.52
C LEU A 289 -1.19 1.39 4.91
N PRO A 290 -2.17 1.92 5.66
CA PRO A 290 -3.35 2.55 5.08
C PRO A 290 -3.02 3.69 4.12
N VAL A 291 -2.20 4.65 4.56
CA VAL A 291 -1.77 5.82 3.76
C VAL A 291 -1.02 5.35 2.51
N LEU A 292 -0.10 4.39 2.67
CA LEU A 292 0.65 3.84 1.55
C LEU A 292 -0.26 3.11 0.55
N LEU A 293 -1.21 2.29 1.03
CA LEU A 293 -2.17 1.65 0.13
C LEU A 293 -3.09 2.68 -0.55
N GLU A 294 -3.39 3.79 0.10
CA GLU A 294 -4.15 4.91 -0.48
C GLU A 294 -3.35 5.59 -1.61
N ASP A 295 -2.09 5.95 -1.37
CA ASP A 295 -1.17 6.57 -2.34
C ASP A 295 -1.02 5.74 -3.63
N TYR A 296 -1.05 4.41 -3.50
CA TYR A 296 -0.93 3.47 -4.63
C TYR A 296 -2.28 2.99 -5.19
N GLY A 297 -3.40 3.52 -4.69
CA GLY A 297 -4.74 3.13 -5.14
C GLY A 297 -5.14 1.68 -4.81
N LEU A 298 -4.49 1.06 -3.83
CA LEU A 298 -4.67 -0.32 -3.40
C LEU A 298 -5.46 -0.47 -2.09
N TYR A 299 -5.86 0.63 -1.45
CA TYR A 299 -6.68 0.57 -0.24
C TYR A 299 -8.05 -0.07 -0.58
N PRO A 300 -8.42 -1.19 0.08
CA PRO A 300 -9.47 -2.08 -0.42
C PRO A 300 -10.86 -1.46 -0.41
N TRP A 301 -11.17 -0.60 0.56
CA TRP A 301 -12.47 0.06 0.66
C TRP A 301 -12.26 1.55 0.96
N ARG A 302 -12.52 2.41 -0.02
CA ARG A 302 -12.45 3.87 0.12
C ARG A 302 -13.68 4.41 0.84
N VAL A 303 -14.86 3.91 0.47
CA VAL A 303 -16.14 4.34 1.03
C VAL A 303 -16.90 3.13 1.55
N HIS A 304 -17.38 3.20 2.79
CA HIS A 304 -18.42 2.32 3.29
C HIS A 304 -19.77 3.01 3.12
N LEU A 305 -20.52 2.58 2.10
CA LEU A 305 -21.88 3.03 1.83
C LEU A 305 -22.85 2.20 2.68
N ILE A 306 -23.58 2.87 3.55
CA ILE A 306 -24.56 2.26 4.44
C ILE A 306 -25.93 2.75 4.00
N GLY A 307 -26.69 1.87 3.35
CA GLY A 307 -28.05 2.15 2.90
C GLY A 307 -29.08 1.66 3.90
N GLU A 308 -30.23 2.32 3.92
CA GLU A 308 -31.41 1.85 4.66
C GLU A 308 -32.00 0.55 4.07
N GLY A 309 -32.02 0.41 2.74
CA GLY A 309 -32.55 -0.76 2.07
C GLY A 309 -31.90 -1.07 0.71
N ASP A 310 -32.30 -2.22 0.16
CA ASP A 310 -31.79 -2.74 -1.12
C ASP A 310 -32.17 -1.86 -2.33
N SER A 311 -33.24 -1.06 -2.25
CA SER A 311 -33.73 -0.24 -3.36
C SER A 311 -32.77 0.90 -3.71
N GLU A 312 -32.33 1.65 -2.71
CA GLU A 312 -31.46 2.82 -2.88
C GLU A 312 -30.09 2.39 -3.39
N ILE A 313 -29.58 1.28 -2.84
CA ILE A 313 -28.33 0.65 -3.26
C ILE A 313 -28.43 0.16 -4.71
N ALA A 314 -29.54 -0.46 -5.10
CA ALA A 314 -29.74 -0.95 -6.45
C ALA A 314 -29.79 0.21 -7.46
N ALA A 315 -30.49 1.30 -7.12
CA ALA A 315 -30.54 2.49 -7.97
C ALA A 315 -29.16 3.16 -8.12
N LEU A 316 -28.43 3.35 -7.01
CA LEU A 316 -27.08 3.93 -7.04
C LEU A 316 -26.10 3.08 -7.87
N ARG A 317 -26.18 1.75 -7.74
CA ARG A 317 -25.36 0.83 -8.55
C ARG A 317 -25.65 1.03 -10.03
N GLU A 318 -26.91 1.05 -10.41
CA GLU A 318 -27.32 1.21 -11.82
C GLU A 318 -26.86 2.56 -12.39
N ILE A 319 -26.99 3.65 -11.62
CA ILE A 319 -26.52 4.98 -12.04
C ILE A 319 -25.00 5.00 -12.28
N LEU A 320 -24.22 4.36 -11.42
CA LEU A 320 -22.77 4.28 -11.61
C LEU A 320 -22.39 3.43 -12.81
N GLU A 321 -23.09 2.31 -13.01
CA GLU A 321 -22.81 1.37 -14.10
C GLU A 321 -23.19 1.98 -15.46
N GLU A 322 -24.43 2.46 -15.62
CA GLU A 322 -24.94 3.01 -16.87
C GLU A 322 -24.45 4.45 -17.12
N GLY A 323 -24.41 5.28 -16.08
CA GLY A 323 -24.04 6.70 -16.19
C GLY A 323 -22.53 6.96 -16.23
N HIS A 324 -21.73 6.14 -15.55
CA HIS A 324 -20.29 6.36 -15.42
C HIS A 324 -19.42 5.19 -15.93
N GLY A 325 -19.99 4.03 -16.24
CA GLY A 325 -19.22 2.83 -16.60
C GLY A 325 -18.40 2.30 -15.43
N LEU A 326 -18.85 2.54 -14.19
CA LEU A 326 -18.16 2.20 -12.95
C LEU A 326 -19.01 1.27 -12.10
N THR A 327 -18.37 0.35 -11.40
CA THR A 327 -19.03 -0.46 -10.37
C THR A 327 -18.54 -0.05 -8.99
N PHE A 328 -19.29 -0.40 -7.94
CA PHE A 328 -18.84 -0.20 -6.55
C PHE A 328 -17.45 -0.81 -6.31
N GLU A 329 -17.18 -2.00 -6.86
CA GLU A 329 -15.91 -2.70 -6.69
C GLU A 329 -14.76 -1.92 -7.36
N THR A 330 -14.97 -1.34 -8.55
CA THR A 330 -13.96 -0.52 -9.23
C THR A 330 -13.68 0.82 -8.52
N LEU A 331 -14.65 1.29 -7.74
CA LEU A 331 -14.56 2.52 -6.94
C LEU A 331 -14.06 2.25 -5.51
N GLY A 332 -13.93 0.99 -5.10
CA GLY A 332 -13.61 0.62 -3.72
C GLY A 332 -14.73 0.97 -2.74
N ILE A 333 -15.99 0.85 -3.17
CA ILE A 333 -17.16 1.09 -2.31
C ILE A 333 -17.60 -0.26 -1.73
N ALA A 334 -17.57 -0.39 -0.40
CA ALA A 334 -18.21 -1.51 0.29
C ALA A 334 -19.62 -1.10 0.70
N VAL A 335 -20.60 -1.94 0.38
CA VAL A 335 -21.99 -1.66 0.72
C VAL A 335 -22.44 -2.53 1.88
N VAL A 336 -23.12 -1.90 2.85
CA VAL A 336 -23.80 -2.57 3.95
C VAL A 336 -25.26 -2.13 3.94
N ASP A 337 -26.15 -3.11 3.76
CA ASP A 337 -27.58 -2.92 4.00
C ASP A 337 -27.87 -3.14 5.49
N MET A 338 -28.61 -2.23 6.11
CA MET A 338 -29.01 -2.29 7.51
C MET A 338 -30.37 -2.98 7.71
N GLY A 339 -31.09 -3.32 6.62
CA GLY A 339 -32.32 -4.10 6.65
C GLY A 339 -33.53 -3.34 7.16
N GLY A 340 -33.60 -2.03 6.89
CA GLY A 340 -34.68 -1.12 7.29
C GLY A 340 -34.44 -0.37 8.61
N ALA A 341 -35.36 0.55 8.93
CA ALA A 341 -35.30 1.61 9.97
C ALA A 341 -34.90 1.20 11.42
N ASN A 342 -34.70 -0.07 11.73
CA ASN A 342 -34.25 -0.52 13.05
C ASN A 342 -32.72 -0.62 13.13
N ILE A 343 -32.11 0.53 13.39
CA ILE A 343 -30.69 0.65 13.66
C ILE A 343 -30.27 -0.26 14.84
N PRO A 344 -29.22 -1.10 14.69
CA PRO A 344 -28.69 -1.93 15.77
C PRO A 344 -28.25 -1.09 16.97
N ALA A 345 -28.60 -1.56 18.17
CA ALA A 345 -28.08 -0.97 19.41
C ALA A 345 -26.53 -0.96 19.39
N LYS A 346 -25.92 0.22 19.58
CA LYS A 346 -24.45 0.49 19.52
C LYS A 346 -23.85 0.62 18.12
N ALA A 347 -24.61 1.10 17.14
CA ALA A 347 -24.10 1.45 15.80
C ALA A 347 -22.80 2.29 15.85
N GLU A 348 -22.69 3.25 16.79
CA GLU A 348 -21.46 4.03 17.05
C GLU A 348 -20.20 3.16 17.17
N ARG A 349 -20.24 2.09 17.98
CA ARG A 349 -19.09 1.21 18.21
C ARG A 349 -18.72 0.41 16.97
N LEU A 350 -19.72 0.01 16.19
CA LEU A 350 -19.52 -0.76 14.97
C LEU A 350 -18.91 0.12 13.88
N LEU A 351 -19.46 1.32 13.68
CA LEU A 351 -18.93 2.30 12.73
C LEU A 351 -17.54 2.80 13.12
N SER A 352 -17.29 3.05 14.41
CA SER A 352 -15.96 3.38 14.93
C SER A 352 -14.94 2.26 14.67
N ALA A 353 -15.33 0.98 14.81
CA ALA A 353 -14.46 -0.15 14.48
C ALA A 353 -14.20 -0.29 12.97
N LEU A 354 -15.16 0.12 12.13
CA LEU A 354 -15.02 0.12 10.68
C LEU A 354 -14.14 1.26 10.16
N ARG A 355 -13.94 2.35 10.92
CA ARG A 355 -13.10 3.51 10.50
C ARG A 355 -11.65 3.13 10.17
N GLY A 356 -11.16 2.02 10.72
CA GLY A 356 -9.83 1.50 10.37
C GLY A 356 -9.75 0.79 9.01
N TYR A 357 -10.89 0.59 8.34
CA TYR A 357 -11.03 -0.17 7.10
C TYR A 357 -11.64 0.64 5.94
N ALA A 358 -12.12 1.85 6.20
CA ALA A 358 -12.68 2.76 5.21
C ALA A 358 -12.27 4.20 5.49
N ASN A 359 -11.90 4.92 4.43
CA ASN A 359 -11.52 6.33 4.53
C ASN A 359 -12.74 7.22 4.74
N TYR A 360 -13.89 6.84 4.18
CA TYR A 360 -15.16 7.55 4.30
C TYR A 360 -16.30 6.61 4.67
N PHE A 361 -17.25 7.14 5.45
CA PHE A 361 -18.58 6.57 5.61
C PHE A 361 -19.55 7.41 4.82
N LEU A 362 -20.50 6.77 4.16
CA LEU A 362 -21.62 7.48 3.56
C LEU A 362 -22.90 6.79 4.00
N ILE A 363 -23.65 7.47 4.85
CA ILE A 363 -24.91 6.97 5.41
C ILE A 363 -26.05 7.53 4.56
N VAL A 364 -26.88 6.68 3.95
CA VAL A 364 -28.00 7.08 3.09
C VAL A 364 -29.30 6.49 3.64
N PHE A 365 -30.15 7.35 4.19
CA PHE A 365 -31.38 6.94 4.88
C PHE A 365 -32.54 7.86 4.52
N ASP A 366 -33.75 7.31 4.58
CA ASP A 366 -34.99 8.07 4.63
C ASP A 366 -35.07 8.79 5.99
N ASN A 367 -35.67 9.97 5.98
CA ASN A 367 -35.83 10.78 7.18
C ASN A 367 -37.05 10.33 8.01
N GLU A 368 -37.04 9.06 8.39
CA GLU A 368 -38.07 8.42 9.20
C GLU A 368 -37.51 7.88 10.54
N GLY A 369 -38.40 7.61 11.50
CA GLY A 369 -38.03 6.96 12.77
C GLY A 369 -36.98 7.71 13.60
N ASN A 370 -35.97 6.96 14.06
CA ASN A 370 -34.89 7.46 14.94
C ASN A 370 -33.61 7.84 14.17
N THR A 371 -33.66 7.96 12.84
CA THR A 371 -32.47 8.21 11.99
C THR A 371 -31.77 9.52 12.35
N ARG A 372 -32.52 10.59 12.62
CA ARG A 372 -31.95 11.88 13.07
C ARG A 372 -31.23 11.77 14.41
N GLU A 373 -31.81 11.06 15.37
CA GLU A 373 -31.20 10.86 16.69
C GLU A 373 -29.87 10.09 16.59
N LEU A 374 -29.80 9.10 15.68
CA LEU A 374 -28.56 8.37 15.39
C LEU A 374 -27.50 9.31 14.80
N ILE A 375 -27.83 10.08 13.76
CA ILE A 375 -26.87 10.98 13.13
C ILE A 375 -26.34 11.99 14.15
N ASP A 376 -27.22 12.56 14.97
CA ASP A 376 -26.82 13.45 16.06
C ASP A 376 -25.88 12.77 17.06
N GLU A 377 -26.10 11.49 17.39
CA GLU A 377 -25.23 10.71 18.26
C GLU A 377 -23.87 10.38 17.61
N LEU A 378 -23.85 10.06 16.31
CA LEU A 378 -22.62 9.80 15.53
C LEU A 378 -21.77 11.06 15.36
N VAL A 379 -22.41 12.21 15.16
CA VAL A 379 -21.74 13.52 15.14
C VAL A 379 -21.20 13.86 16.53
N ARG A 380 -22.01 13.69 17.58
CA ARG A 380 -21.60 13.97 18.97
C ARG A 380 -20.42 13.11 19.43
N SER A 381 -20.38 11.85 19.00
CA SER A 381 -19.29 10.91 19.26
C SER A 381 -18.08 11.11 18.35
N LYS A 382 -18.16 12.03 17.37
CA LYS A 382 -17.13 12.28 16.35
C LYS A 382 -16.79 11.06 15.50
N VAL A 383 -17.76 10.17 15.32
CA VAL A 383 -17.65 9.03 14.39
C VAL A 383 -17.80 9.52 12.96
N ILE A 384 -18.74 10.45 12.74
CA ILE A 384 -18.89 11.18 11.48
C ILE A 384 -18.68 12.68 11.65
N GLU A 385 -18.21 13.33 10.61
CA GLU A 385 -18.22 14.79 10.50
C GLU A 385 -19.67 15.25 10.28
N GLY A 386 -20.19 16.09 11.19
CA GLY A 386 -21.53 16.65 11.05
C GLY A 386 -21.65 17.61 9.87
N VAL A 387 -22.85 18.19 9.67
CA VAL A 387 -23.05 19.29 8.73
C VAL A 387 -22.00 20.35 9.02
N SER A 388 -21.07 20.50 8.08
CA SER A 388 -19.80 21.23 8.23
C SER A 388 -19.96 22.44 9.16
N ASP A 389 -19.39 22.34 10.36
CA ASP A 389 -19.27 23.47 11.29
C ASP A 389 -18.64 24.68 10.57
N ASP A 390 -17.85 24.44 9.52
CA ASP A 390 -17.29 25.46 8.64
C ASP A 390 -18.31 26.08 7.66
N ARG A 391 -19.24 25.31 7.05
CA ARG A 391 -20.35 25.87 6.25
C ARG A 391 -21.22 26.75 7.15
N ARG A 392 -21.58 26.26 8.34
CA ARG A 392 -22.34 27.02 9.36
C ARG A 392 -21.60 28.28 9.80
N ALA A 393 -20.32 28.16 10.16
CA ALA A 393 -19.50 29.29 10.56
C ALA A 393 -19.30 30.29 9.41
N SER A 394 -19.14 29.82 8.17
CA SER A 394 -18.99 30.69 7.00
C SER A 394 -20.29 31.43 6.69
N PHE A 395 -21.45 30.78 6.77
CA PHE A 395 -22.75 31.40 6.55
C PHE A 395 -23.04 32.44 7.63
N LEU A 396 -22.88 32.07 8.91
CA LEU A 396 -23.07 33.01 10.03
C LEU A 396 -22.09 34.19 9.95
N LYS A 397 -20.85 33.94 9.51
CA LYS A 397 -19.85 34.99 9.30
C LYS A 397 -20.25 35.92 8.15
N GLN A 398 -20.64 35.38 7.00
CA GLN A 398 -21.10 36.16 5.85
C GLN A 398 -22.35 36.98 6.18
N ALA A 399 -23.32 36.38 6.88
CA ALA A 399 -24.54 37.05 7.29
C ALA A 399 -24.27 38.14 8.35
N ALA A 400 -23.36 37.88 9.30
CA ALA A 400 -22.93 38.89 10.27
C ALA A 400 -22.17 40.05 9.60
N ASP A 401 -21.33 39.76 8.61
CA ASP A 401 -20.59 40.77 7.86
C ASP A 401 -21.51 41.59 6.93
N ALA A 402 -22.53 40.97 6.33
CA ALA A 402 -23.58 41.66 5.58
C ALA A 402 -24.42 42.57 6.49
N ALA A 403 -24.81 42.09 7.68
CA ALA A 403 -25.58 42.88 8.64
C ALA A 403 -24.80 44.10 9.16
N LYS A 404 -23.48 44.02 9.32
CA LYS A 404 -22.63 45.18 9.70
C LYS A 404 -22.68 46.32 8.67
N GLN A 405 -22.99 46.04 7.41
CA GLN A 405 -23.08 47.05 6.34
C GLN A 405 -24.44 47.78 6.33
N ILE A 406 -25.42 47.33 7.12
CA ILE A 406 -26.75 47.97 7.20
C ILE A 406 -26.66 49.10 8.23
N GLU A 407 -26.80 50.35 7.81
CA GLU A 407 -26.70 51.54 8.70
C GLU A 407 -27.87 51.65 9.68
N ASP A 408 -29.07 51.23 9.27
CA ASP A 408 -30.27 51.26 10.10
C ASP A 408 -30.25 50.14 11.17
N ALA A 409 -30.49 50.53 12.42
CA ALA A 409 -30.34 49.64 13.57
C ALA A 409 -31.44 48.57 13.62
N ASP A 410 -32.66 48.92 13.23
CA ASP A 410 -33.81 48.01 13.25
C ASP A 410 -33.68 46.98 12.10
N ALA A 411 -33.34 47.44 10.89
CA ALA A 411 -33.06 46.55 9.75
C ALA A 411 -31.86 45.62 9.98
N ARG A 412 -30.84 46.09 10.71
CA ARG A 412 -29.69 45.24 11.11
C ARG A 412 -30.11 44.14 12.09
N GLN A 413 -30.99 44.47 13.04
CA GLN A 413 -31.48 43.50 14.01
C GLN A 413 -32.39 42.46 13.37
N GLU A 414 -33.26 42.87 12.44
CA GLU A 414 -34.06 41.96 11.62
C GLU A 414 -33.19 41.04 10.75
N ALA A 415 -32.17 41.58 10.08
CA ALA A 415 -31.25 40.77 9.28
C ALA A 415 -30.48 39.73 10.11
N LEU A 416 -30.06 40.08 11.33
CA LEU A 416 -29.42 39.13 12.25
C LEU A 416 -30.40 38.09 12.80
N GLN A 417 -31.65 38.46 13.06
CA GLN A 417 -32.70 37.50 13.44
C GLN A 417 -33.03 36.55 12.30
N ALA A 418 -33.18 37.05 11.07
CA ALA A 418 -33.39 36.24 9.88
C ALA A 418 -32.21 35.30 9.61
N ALA A 419 -30.97 35.77 9.80
CA ALA A 419 -29.77 34.92 9.67
C ALA A 419 -29.71 33.82 10.74
N ARG A 420 -30.12 34.11 11.98
CA ARG A 420 -30.22 33.11 13.06
C ARG A 420 -31.34 32.12 12.82
N GLN A 421 -32.51 32.60 12.38
CA GLN A 421 -33.65 31.78 11.97
C GLN A 421 -33.21 30.86 10.82
N ARG A 422 -32.54 31.39 9.80
CA ARG A 422 -32.02 30.63 8.65
C ARG A 422 -30.94 29.63 9.07
N SER A 423 -30.07 29.98 10.02
CA SER A 423 -29.10 29.04 10.60
C SER A 423 -29.77 27.90 11.37
N HIS A 424 -30.95 28.14 11.95
CA HIS A 424 -31.77 27.14 12.63
C HIS A 424 -32.60 26.32 11.63
N GLU A 425 -33.03 26.92 10.53
CA GLU A 425 -33.64 26.20 9.39
C GLU A 425 -32.61 25.30 8.69
N LEU A 426 -31.34 25.72 8.59
CA LEU A 426 -30.22 24.90 8.14
C LEU A 426 -29.93 23.71 9.08
N GLU A 427 -30.45 23.69 10.32
CA GLU A 427 -30.45 22.49 11.18
C GLU A 427 -31.55 21.49 10.78
N GLN A 428 -32.55 21.95 10.05
CA GLN A 428 -33.71 21.14 9.65
C GLN A 428 -33.70 20.76 8.17
N GLU A 429 -32.91 21.47 7.34
CA GLU A 429 -32.57 21.05 5.98
C GLU A 429 -31.66 19.81 6.05
N PRO A 430 -31.93 18.75 5.27
CA PRO A 430 -31.02 17.60 5.21
C PRO A 430 -29.64 18.08 4.82
N GLY A 431 -28.68 17.89 5.72
CA GLY A 431 -27.32 18.31 5.49
C GLY A 431 -26.63 17.35 4.53
N GLU A 432 -26.09 17.88 3.44
CA GLU A 432 -24.93 17.27 2.79
C GLU A 432 -23.72 17.45 3.72
N ALA A 433 -23.58 16.59 4.72
CA ALA A 433 -22.26 16.34 5.24
C ALA A 433 -21.53 15.44 4.25
N THR A 434 -20.20 15.56 4.18
CA THR A 434 -19.37 14.69 3.33
C THR A 434 -19.67 13.20 3.56
N GLU A 435 -20.17 12.86 4.76
CA GLU A 435 -20.33 11.50 5.28
C GLU A 435 -21.78 11.01 5.49
N PHE A 436 -22.82 11.80 5.17
CA PHE A 436 -24.22 11.32 5.18
C PHE A 436 -25.17 12.10 4.26
N VAL A 437 -26.21 11.42 3.78
CA VAL A 437 -27.34 11.96 3.02
C VAL A 437 -28.64 11.47 3.64
N LEU A 438 -29.53 12.42 3.92
CA LEU A 438 -30.89 12.15 4.37
C LEU A 438 -31.86 12.60 3.29
N TRP A 439 -32.72 11.70 2.82
CA TRP A 439 -33.86 12.09 2.00
C TRP A 439 -34.83 12.93 2.85
N ARG A 440 -35.45 13.96 2.29
CA ARG A 440 -36.42 14.83 2.99
C ARG A 440 -37.63 14.04 3.45
N GLU A 441 -38.21 13.28 2.53
CA GLU A 441 -39.35 12.40 2.79
C GLU A 441 -38.93 10.93 2.62
N SER A 442 -38.65 10.51 1.38
CA SER A 442 -38.14 9.19 1.08
C SER A 442 -37.34 9.21 -0.22
N PHE A 443 -36.54 8.17 -0.46
CA PHE A 443 -35.86 7.97 -1.74
C PHE A 443 -36.80 8.20 -2.95
N GLU A 444 -38.00 7.62 -2.93
CA GLU A 444 -38.93 7.75 -4.05
C GLU A 444 -39.50 9.17 -4.18
N ALA A 445 -39.96 9.77 -3.08
CA ALA A 445 -40.62 11.08 -3.10
C ALA A 445 -39.66 12.22 -3.46
N ASP A 446 -38.42 12.14 -2.99
CA ASP A 446 -37.39 13.17 -3.24
C ASP A 446 -36.85 13.12 -4.67
N ASN A 447 -36.93 11.97 -5.33
CA ASN A 447 -36.33 11.77 -6.64
C ASN A 447 -37.35 11.65 -7.76
N PHE A 448 -38.61 11.27 -7.51
CA PHE A 448 -39.57 10.91 -8.57
C PHE A 448 -40.99 11.36 -8.25
N THR A 449 -41.70 11.84 -9.28
CA THR A 449 -43.15 11.99 -9.18
C THR A 449 -43.85 10.63 -9.31
N ILE A 450 -45.12 10.52 -8.87
CA ILE A 450 -45.95 9.33 -9.15
C ILE A 450 -46.06 9.10 -10.67
N GLU A 451 -46.13 10.17 -11.46
CA GLU A 451 -46.19 10.07 -12.91
C GLU A 451 -44.91 9.50 -13.51
N ASP A 452 -43.73 9.91 -13.03
CA ASP A 452 -42.43 9.34 -13.41
C ASP A 452 -42.43 7.83 -13.14
N MET A 453 -42.82 7.43 -11.93
CA MET A 453 -42.85 6.02 -11.51
C MET A 453 -43.82 5.18 -12.36
N LEU A 454 -45.01 5.70 -12.66
CA LEU A 454 -45.97 5.03 -13.55
C LEU A 454 -45.48 4.98 -15.00
N SER A 455 -44.73 5.98 -15.46
CA SER A 455 -44.10 5.98 -16.79
C SER A 455 -43.10 4.84 -16.91
N VAL A 456 -42.20 4.69 -15.93
CA VAL A 456 -41.22 3.60 -15.87
C VAL A 456 -41.90 2.24 -15.79
N LEU A 457 -42.96 2.12 -14.98
CA LEU A 457 -43.73 0.89 -14.85
C LEU A 457 -44.40 0.47 -16.17
N ARG A 458 -44.98 1.44 -16.91
CA ARG A 458 -45.60 1.20 -18.22
C ARG A 458 -44.56 0.78 -19.25
N SER A 459 -43.43 1.47 -19.32
CA SER A 459 -42.32 1.10 -20.21
C SER A 459 -41.86 -0.34 -19.94
N TYR A 460 -41.72 -0.75 -18.67
CA TYR A 460 -41.42 -2.13 -18.33
C TYR A 460 -42.50 -3.12 -18.77
N ALA A 461 -43.79 -2.80 -18.55
CA ALA A 461 -44.88 -3.67 -18.96
C ALA A 461 -44.91 -3.87 -20.48
N GLU A 462 -44.65 -2.81 -21.26
CA GLU A 462 -44.53 -2.88 -22.71
C GLU A 462 -43.35 -3.76 -23.15
N GLU A 463 -42.17 -3.58 -22.58
CA GLU A 463 -40.98 -4.42 -22.84
C GLU A 463 -41.24 -5.90 -22.53
N ALA A 464 -41.94 -6.17 -21.43
CA ALA A 464 -42.28 -7.51 -20.98
C ALA A 464 -43.53 -8.09 -21.67
N SER A 465 -44.17 -7.34 -22.58
CA SER A 465 -45.43 -7.73 -23.24
C SER A 465 -46.56 -8.09 -22.26
N ILE A 466 -46.64 -7.37 -21.13
CA ILE A 466 -47.67 -7.53 -20.11
C ILE A 466 -48.87 -6.66 -20.48
N GLU A 467 -49.99 -7.30 -20.81
CA GLU A 467 -51.25 -6.61 -21.11
C GLU A 467 -52.08 -6.33 -19.83
N GLY A 468 -52.93 -5.30 -19.90
CA GLY A 468 -53.93 -5.03 -18.86
C GLY A 468 -53.46 -4.16 -17.68
N LEU A 469 -52.21 -3.68 -17.70
CA LEU A 469 -51.72 -2.72 -16.72
C LEU A 469 -52.19 -1.30 -17.10
N ALA A 470 -53.23 -0.82 -16.41
CA ALA A 470 -53.81 0.50 -16.60
C ALA A 470 -54.03 1.14 -15.22
N MET A 471 -53.01 1.82 -14.73
CA MET A 471 -53.03 2.51 -13.44
C MET A 471 -52.86 4.01 -13.67
N SER A 472 -53.69 4.81 -13.03
CA SER A 472 -53.63 6.27 -13.03
C SER A 472 -52.95 6.79 -11.77
N VAL A 473 -52.52 8.06 -11.79
CA VAL A 473 -52.00 8.75 -10.60
C VAL A 473 -53.04 8.76 -9.48
N GLU A 474 -54.31 9.00 -9.83
CA GLU A 474 -55.44 9.01 -8.90
C GLU A 474 -55.62 7.66 -8.18
N ASP A 475 -55.42 6.55 -8.88
CA ASP A 475 -55.48 5.20 -8.26
C ASP A 475 -54.41 5.02 -7.17
N VAL A 476 -53.19 5.53 -7.42
CA VAL A 476 -52.07 5.45 -6.47
C VAL A 476 -52.31 6.38 -5.28
N GLU A 477 -52.70 7.63 -5.54
CA GLU A 477 -53.01 8.61 -4.49
C GLU A 477 -54.15 8.11 -3.59
N GLN A 478 -55.20 7.52 -4.17
CA GLN A 478 -56.29 6.93 -3.42
C GLN A 478 -55.79 5.76 -2.55
N ALA A 479 -54.96 4.87 -3.09
CA ALA A 479 -54.41 3.75 -2.34
C ALA A 479 -53.48 4.19 -1.19
N LEU A 480 -52.73 5.28 -1.37
CA LEU A 480 -51.89 5.88 -0.32
C LEU A 480 -52.75 6.54 0.78
N ALA A 481 -53.89 7.13 0.41
CA ALA A 481 -54.81 7.79 1.34
C ALA A 481 -55.69 6.81 2.15
N GLU A 482 -55.79 5.54 1.75
CA GLU A 482 -56.61 4.55 2.45
C GLU A 482 -56.05 4.24 3.86
N PRO A 483 -56.84 4.47 4.94
CA PRO A 483 -56.36 4.25 6.30
C PRO A 483 -56.09 2.76 6.54
N LYS A 484 -54.83 2.44 6.85
CA LYS A 484 -54.39 1.06 7.03
C LYS A 484 -55.09 0.38 8.21
N ARG A 485 -55.63 -0.82 7.94
CA ARG A 485 -56.20 -1.71 8.96
C ARG A 485 -55.12 -2.60 9.59
N GLY A 486 -54.15 -2.01 10.29
CA GLY A 486 -53.18 -2.80 11.06
C GLY A 486 -51.98 -2.00 11.60
N PRO A 487 -51.30 -2.49 12.64
CA PRO A 487 -50.03 -1.94 13.12
C PRO A 487 -48.91 -2.40 12.17
N GLY A 488 -48.56 -1.54 11.22
CA GLY A 488 -47.42 -1.72 10.33
C GLY A 488 -47.11 -0.40 9.66
N ASP A 489 -45.81 -0.12 9.45
CA ASP A 489 -45.34 1.15 8.91
C ASP A 489 -46.05 1.54 7.60
N PRO A 490 -46.22 2.84 7.32
CA PRO A 490 -46.73 3.31 6.03
C PRO A 490 -45.97 2.64 4.87
N LYS A 491 -46.68 2.30 3.79
CA LYS A 491 -46.08 1.56 2.67
C LYS A 491 -45.56 2.65 1.77
N GLY A 492 -44.27 2.62 1.45
CA GLY A 492 -43.67 3.56 0.52
C GLY A 492 -44.40 3.57 -0.82
N ILE A 493 -44.25 4.66 -1.57
CA ILE A 493 -44.95 4.90 -2.83
C ILE A 493 -44.66 3.77 -3.83
N ALA A 494 -43.39 3.36 -3.98
CA ALA A 494 -43.00 2.26 -4.85
C ALA A 494 -43.67 0.93 -4.47
N SER A 495 -43.72 0.58 -3.19
CA SER A 495 -44.39 -0.65 -2.75
C SER A 495 -45.89 -0.62 -3.06
N THR A 496 -46.54 0.54 -2.89
CA THR A 496 -47.96 0.70 -3.22
C THR A 496 -48.21 0.54 -4.73
N ILE A 497 -47.37 1.15 -5.57
CA ILE A 497 -47.46 1.03 -7.03
C ILE A 497 -47.28 -0.43 -7.47
N LEU A 498 -46.25 -1.12 -6.97
CA LEU A 498 -45.98 -2.52 -7.34
C LEU A 498 -47.13 -3.45 -6.91
N GLU A 499 -47.69 -3.27 -5.73
CA GLU A 499 -48.85 -4.05 -5.27
C GLU A 499 -50.12 -3.81 -6.10
N LEU A 500 -50.36 -2.56 -6.51
CA LEU A 500 -51.48 -2.25 -7.40
C LEU A 500 -51.28 -2.91 -8.77
N ALA A 501 -50.05 -2.90 -9.29
CA ALA A 501 -49.71 -3.55 -10.56
C ALA A 501 -49.93 -5.06 -10.51
N GLU A 502 -49.46 -5.72 -9.45
CA GLU A 502 -49.68 -7.16 -9.22
C GLU A 502 -51.16 -7.54 -9.10
N ARG A 503 -52.00 -6.64 -8.55
CA ARG A 503 -53.46 -6.87 -8.46
C ARG A 503 -54.16 -6.74 -9.80
N GLN A 504 -53.67 -5.87 -10.69
CA GLN A 504 -54.28 -5.68 -12.01
C GLN A 504 -53.99 -6.84 -12.96
N THR A 505 -52.81 -7.47 -12.84
CA THR A 505 -52.45 -8.60 -13.70
C THR A 505 -51.55 -9.60 -12.99
N GLU A 506 -51.94 -10.88 -13.01
CA GLU A 506 -51.16 -11.97 -12.39
C GLU A 506 -49.79 -12.19 -13.06
N GLN A 507 -49.62 -11.67 -14.28
CA GLN A 507 -48.38 -11.75 -15.05
C GLN A 507 -47.32 -10.76 -14.57
N PHE A 508 -47.69 -9.74 -13.79
CA PHE A 508 -46.76 -8.73 -13.32
C PHE A 508 -45.86 -9.28 -12.20
N ARG A 509 -44.54 -9.20 -12.43
CA ARG A 509 -43.48 -9.63 -11.49
C ARG A 509 -42.30 -8.67 -11.59
N LEU A 510 -42.32 -7.61 -10.79
CA LEU A 510 -41.19 -6.68 -10.66
C LEU A 510 -40.90 -6.47 -9.18
N SER A 511 -39.66 -6.78 -8.77
CA SER A 511 -39.23 -6.56 -7.39
C SER A 511 -38.97 -5.06 -7.14
N LYS A 512 -39.00 -4.63 -5.87
CA LYS A 512 -38.66 -3.23 -5.51
C LYS A 512 -37.25 -2.83 -5.98
N PRO A 513 -36.19 -3.66 -5.81
CA PRO A 513 -34.86 -3.33 -6.33
C PRO A 513 -34.79 -3.26 -7.86
N ASP A 514 -35.51 -4.12 -8.59
CA ASP A 514 -35.56 -4.04 -10.05
C ASP A 514 -36.28 -2.78 -10.53
N PHE A 515 -37.34 -2.39 -9.82
CA PHE A 515 -38.03 -1.14 -10.10
C PHE A 515 -37.12 0.07 -9.83
N ALA A 516 -36.35 0.04 -8.74
CA ALA A 516 -35.38 1.08 -8.40
C ALA A 516 -34.26 1.20 -9.46
N ARG A 517 -33.76 0.08 -10.02
CA ARG A 517 -32.82 0.11 -11.17
C ARG A 517 -33.42 0.82 -12.38
N LYS A 518 -34.66 0.49 -12.74
CA LYS A 518 -35.34 1.14 -13.88
C LYS A 518 -35.59 2.63 -13.63
N LEU A 519 -35.91 3.01 -12.40
CA LEU A 519 -36.02 4.42 -11.99
C LEU A 519 -34.67 5.14 -12.08
N ALA A 520 -33.56 4.46 -11.77
CA ALA A 520 -32.22 5.00 -11.94
C ALA A 520 -31.88 5.29 -13.42
N VAL A 521 -32.19 4.37 -14.35
CA VAL A 521 -32.03 4.61 -15.79
C VAL A 521 -32.90 5.80 -16.24
N PHE A 522 -34.15 5.85 -15.76
CA PHE A 522 -35.02 7.00 -16.02
C PHE A 522 -34.45 8.32 -15.50
N ALA A 523 -33.84 8.32 -14.30
CA ALA A 523 -33.18 9.49 -13.74
C ALA A 523 -32.00 9.95 -14.61
N LEU A 524 -31.20 9.03 -15.17
CA LEU A 524 -30.12 9.37 -16.10
C LEU A 524 -30.66 10.07 -17.37
N ASP A 525 -31.76 9.58 -17.92
CA ASP A 525 -32.40 10.17 -19.10
C ASP A 525 -33.14 11.48 -18.79
N ASN A 526 -33.59 11.65 -17.54
CA ASN A 526 -34.38 12.78 -17.08
C ASN A 526 -33.74 13.36 -15.81
N PRO A 527 -32.60 14.05 -15.91
CA PRO A 527 -31.76 14.39 -14.77
C PRO A 527 -32.39 15.40 -13.81
N GLU A 528 -33.47 16.06 -14.20
CA GLU A 528 -34.14 17.08 -13.39
C GLU A 528 -35.44 16.56 -12.75
N HIS A 529 -35.70 17.00 -11.52
CA HIS A 529 -36.94 16.88 -10.77
C HIS A 529 -37.22 18.21 -10.07
N GLU A 530 -38.43 18.75 -10.22
CA GLU A 530 -38.80 20.10 -9.73
C GLU A 530 -37.86 21.24 -10.16
N GLY A 531 -37.21 21.10 -11.33
CA GLY A 531 -36.27 22.09 -11.86
C GLY A 531 -34.89 22.08 -11.19
N GLN A 532 -34.57 21.03 -10.43
CA GLN A 532 -33.26 20.79 -9.84
C GLN A 532 -32.74 19.41 -10.26
N THR A 533 -31.42 19.18 -10.19
CA THR A 533 -30.86 17.85 -10.45
C THR A 533 -31.41 16.85 -9.43
N ARG A 534 -31.75 15.63 -9.87
CA ARG A 534 -32.27 14.59 -8.98
C ARG A 534 -31.24 14.29 -7.88
N PRO A 535 -31.61 14.34 -6.60
CA PRO A 535 -30.72 14.10 -5.48
C PRO A 535 -29.89 12.79 -5.57
N ILE A 536 -30.43 11.71 -6.14
CA ILE A 536 -29.69 10.45 -6.33
C ILE A 536 -28.54 10.58 -7.35
N LEU A 537 -28.68 11.43 -8.37
CA LEU A 537 -27.60 11.69 -9.33
C LEU A 537 -26.49 12.52 -8.69
N GLU A 538 -26.85 13.50 -7.84
CA GLU A 538 -25.88 14.26 -7.05
C GLU A 538 -25.12 13.36 -6.10
N LEU A 539 -25.82 12.41 -5.45
CA LEU A 539 -25.21 11.41 -4.58
C LEU A 539 -24.25 10.48 -5.33
N ALA A 540 -24.62 9.98 -6.51
CA ALA A 540 -23.74 9.16 -7.33
C ALA A 540 -22.50 9.96 -7.77
N GLN A 541 -22.69 11.22 -8.16
CA GLN A 541 -21.59 12.12 -8.53
C GLN A 541 -20.67 12.42 -7.34
N HIS A 542 -21.22 12.56 -6.13
CA HIS A 542 -20.47 12.71 -4.88
C HIS A 542 -19.65 11.46 -4.57
N LEU A 543 -20.22 10.26 -4.72
CA LEU A 543 -19.48 8.99 -4.59
C LEU A 543 -18.30 8.89 -5.57
N VAL A 544 -18.51 9.30 -6.82
CA VAL A 544 -17.41 9.37 -7.81
C VAL A 544 -16.37 10.40 -7.37
N GLN A 545 -16.77 11.55 -6.85
CA GLN A 545 -15.83 12.58 -6.39
C GLN A 545 -15.03 12.13 -5.16
N LEU A 546 -15.66 11.53 -4.15
CA LEU A 546 -14.97 10.98 -2.98
C LEU A 546 -13.91 9.94 -3.38
N THR A 547 -14.21 9.16 -4.42
CA THR A 547 -13.31 8.10 -4.88
C THR A 547 -12.27 8.59 -5.91
N TRP A 548 -12.53 9.67 -6.65
CA TRP A 548 -11.64 10.23 -7.70
C TRP A 548 -10.86 11.50 -7.32
N ALA A 549 -11.40 12.39 -6.49
CA ALA A 549 -10.71 13.62 -6.06
C ALA A 549 -9.38 13.28 -5.39
N ASP A 550 -9.35 12.15 -4.69
CA ASP A 550 -8.18 11.56 -4.09
C ASP A 550 -7.18 10.99 -5.14
N ARG A 551 -7.65 10.38 -6.24
CA ARG A 551 -6.77 9.98 -7.37
C ARG A 551 -6.06 11.15 -8.06
N ARG A 552 -6.63 12.36 -8.02
CA ARG A 552 -5.95 13.58 -8.51
C ARG A 552 -4.96 14.14 -7.48
N LEU A 553 -5.23 14.00 -6.19
CA LEU A 553 -4.31 14.39 -5.11
C LEU A 553 -3.10 13.43 -5.05
N ALA A 554 -3.29 12.14 -5.32
CA ALA A 554 -2.24 11.13 -5.47
C ALA A 554 -1.47 11.18 -6.81
N GLY A 555 -1.77 12.15 -7.69
CA GLY A 555 -0.99 12.38 -8.93
C GLY A 555 -1.26 11.41 -10.09
N GLU A 556 -2.23 10.49 -9.98
CA GLU A 556 -2.46 9.42 -10.98
C GLU A 556 -3.22 9.87 -12.24
N LEU A 557 -3.71 11.12 -12.30
CA LEU A 557 -4.31 11.71 -13.51
C LEU A 557 -3.46 12.83 -14.12
N ARG A 558 -2.14 12.67 -14.13
CA ARG A 558 -1.29 13.37 -15.11
C ARG A 558 -1.12 12.50 -16.36
N GLY A 559 -2.04 12.69 -17.31
CA GLY A 559 -1.82 12.37 -18.72
C GLY A 559 -2.70 11.27 -19.31
N ARG A 560 -3.88 11.68 -19.79
CA ARG A 560 -4.31 11.35 -21.16
C ARG A 560 -4.84 12.61 -21.82
#